data_AF-A0A5B7JXR3-F1
#
_entry.id   AF-A0A5B7JXR3-F1
#
_cell.length_a   1.000
_cell.length_b   1.000
_cell.length_c   1.000
_cell.angle_alpha   90.00
_cell.angle_beta   90.00
_cell.angle_gamma   90.00
#
_symmetry.space_group_name_H-M   'P 1'
#
loop_
_entity.id
_entity.type
_entity.pdbx_description
1 polymer ?
#
loop_
_entity_poly.entity_id
_entity_poly.type
_entity_poly.pdbx_seq_one_letter_code
_entity_poly.pdbx_strand_id
1 'polypeptide(L)'
;MCYSEGPTLAINRFVFLQEGNHEGHDFNMFRSQAGGACDCGNSAVMKESGFCHRHGSQAQLNKPEVPPDLLAIADALMPRIFLRFIQHCREHSSESLKQVQEAMEESSLFLDLLQELSRLGAAMRKTMTKSLCNPKVRC
;
A
#
# COMPACT_ATOMS: atom_id res chain seq x y z
N MET A 1 11.14 26.38 17.16
CA MET A 1 9.68 26.68 17.06
C MET A 1 9.09 26.00 15.83
N CYS A 2 8.57 24.79 16.01
CA CYS A 2 7.73 24.13 15.02
C CYS A 2 6.29 24.58 15.27
N TYR A 3 5.77 25.47 14.42
CA TYR A 3 4.34 25.80 14.42
C TYR A 3 3.60 24.68 13.67
N SER A 4 2.51 24.16 14.25
CA SER A 4 1.51 23.38 13.54
C SER A 4 0.49 24.35 12.93
N GLU A 5 0.22 24.23 11.62
CA GLU A 5 -0.79 25.08 10.95
C GLU A 5 -2.23 24.54 11.06
N GLY A 6 -2.59 23.97 12.22
CA GLY A 6 -3.97 23.56 12.50
C GLY A 6 -4.13 22.53 13.62
N PRO A 7 -5.35 22.40 14.20
CA PRO A 7 -5.65 21.47 15.31
C PRO A 7 -5.77 20.00 14.89
N THR A 8 -5.54 19.66 13.62
CA THR A 8 -5.75 18.31 13.06
C THR A 8 -4.49 17.46 12.98
N LEU A 9 -3.32 17.99 13.35
CA LEU A 9 -2.06 17.25 13.28
C LEU A 9 -2.00 16.14 14.33
N ALA A 10 -1.80 14.90 13.89
CA ALA A 10 -1.64 13.74 14.75
C ALA A 10 -0.40 12.91 14.36
N ILE A 11 0.49 12.70 15.33
CA ILE A 11 1.65 11.82 15.20
C ILE A 11 1.43 10.58 16.08
N ASN A 12 1.68 9.39 15.53
CA ASN A 12 1.54 8.16 16.31
C ASN A 12 2.51 8.15 17.50
N ARG A 13 2.05 7.67 18.67
CA ARG A 13 2.84 7.56 19.91
C ARG A 13 4.22 6.93 19.70
N PHE A 14 4.33 5.88 18.88
CA PHE A 14 5.62 5.24 18.61
C PHE A 14 6.59 6.21 17.91
N VAL A 15 6.08 6.96 16.93
CA VAL A 15 6.88 7.94 16.18
C VAL A 15 7.27 9.12 17.08
N PHE A 16 6.32 9.63 17.86
CA PHE A 16 6.55 10.80 18.72
C PHE A 16 7.55 10.53 19.85
N LEU A 17 7.40 9.41 20.57
CA LEU A 17 8.21 9.12 21.77
C LEU A 17 9.56 8.49 21.47
N GLN A 18 9.70 7.76 20.37
CA GLN A 18 10.90 6.96 20.11
C GLN A 18 11.76 7.52 18.99
N GLU A 19 11.18 8.27 18.04
CA GLU A 19 11.84 8.54 16.77
C GLU A 19 11.72 9.98 16.26
N GLY A 20 10.98 10.84 16.96
CA GLY A 20 10.70 12.21 16.57
C GLY A 20 11.41 13.21 17.48
N ASN A 21 11.92 14.31 16.92
CA ASN A 21 12.51 15.40 17.70
C ASN A 21 11.41 16.39 18.12
N HIS A 22 10.75 16.08 19.24
CA HIS A 22 9.69 16.92 19.82
C HIS A 22 10.01 17.37 21.25
N GLU A 23 11.28 17.33 21.66
CA GLU A 23 11.70 17.82 22.97
C GLU A 23 11.45 19.33 23.11
N GLY A 24 10.85 19.73 24.23
CA GLY A 24 10.55 21.15 24.52
C GLY A 24 9.41 21.74 23.68
N HIS A 25 8.67 20.94 22.91
CA HIS A 25 7.46 21.37 22.22
C HIS A 25 6.20 20.98 23.01
N ASP A 26 5.18 21.83 22.94
CA ASP A 26 3.89 21.57 23.59
C ASP A 26 3.08 20.53 22.77
N PHE A 27 2.48 19.57 23.46
CA PHE A 27 1.75 18.48 22.82
C PHE A 27 0.61 17.96 23.71
N ASN A 28 -0.43 17.45 23.06
CA ASN A 28 -1.52 16.73 23.72
C ASN A 28 -1.52 15.27 23.30
N MET A 29 -1.60 14.37 24.28
CA MET A 29 -1.80 12.93 24.03
C MET A 29 -3.28 12.58 24.14
N PHE A 30 -3.85 12.07 23.06
CA PHE A 30 -5.22 11.56 23.03
C PHE A 30 -5.26 10.13 22.46
N ARG A 31 -6.29 9.38 22.81
CA ARG A 31 -6.60 8.09 22.17
C ARG A 31 -7.61 8.34 21.06
N SER A 32 -7.25 8.05 19.82
CA SER A 32 -8.24 8.09 18.73
C SER A 32 -9.27 6.97 18.90
N GLN A 33 -10.56 7.32 18.82
CA GLN A 33 -11.67 6.35 18.89
C GLN A 33 -11.98 5.69 17.54
N ALA A 34 -11.55 6.29 16.42
CA ALA A 34 -11.89 5.85 15.06
C ALA A 34 -10.67 5.47 14.19
N GLY A 35 -9.49 5.35 14.80
CA GLY A 35 -8.24 5.24 14.04
C GLY A 35 -7.78 6.58 13.44
N GLY A 36 -6.75 6.56 12.60
CA GLY A 36 -6.21 7.78 11.98
C GLY A 36 -4.91 7.52 11.22
N ALA A 37 -4.59 8.41 10.29
CA ALA A 37 -3.29 8.42 9.62
C ALA A 37 -2.25 9.16 10.49
N CYS A 38 -0.98 8.78 10.36
CA CYS A 38 0.12 9.52 10.97
C CYS A 38 0.56 10.63 10.01
N ASP A 39 0.61 11.88 10.48
CA ASP A 39 1.02 13.03 9.65
C ASP A 39 2.55 13.19 9.52
N CYS A 40 3.32 12.35 10.22
CA CYS A 40 4.77 12.42 10.18
C CYS A 40 5.30 12.15 8.75
N GLY A 41 6.15 13.05 8.25
CA GLY A 41 6.69 13.00 6.88
C GLY A 41 5.92 13.83 5.85
N ASN A 42 4.81 14.47 6.23
CA ASN A 42 4.07 15.39 5.36
C ASN A 42 4.50 16.85 5.58
N SER A 43 5.25 17.42 4.63
CA SER A 43 5.77 18.79 4.73
C SER A 43 4.70 19.87 4.62
N ALA A 44 3.51 19.53 4.11
CA ALA A 44 2.36 20.43 4.09
C ALA A 44 1.72 20.59 5.48
N VAL A 45 2.02 19.71 6.43
CA VAL A 45 1.36 19.66 7.75
C VAL A 45 2.34 19.95 8.89
N MET A 46 3.63 19.58 8.76
CA MET A 46 4.67 19.94 9.72
C MET A 46 6.04 20.19 9.07
N LYS A 47 6.88 20.95 9.78
CA LYS A 47 8.27 21.18 9.38
C LYS A 47 9.05 19.88 9.33
N GLU A 48 9.94 19.77 8.35
CA GLU A 48 10.81 18.59 8.15
C GLU A 48 11.69 18.29 9.37
N SER A 49 12.01 19.30 10.19
CA SER A 49 12.77 19.12 11.44
C SER A 49 12.06 18.26 12.50
N GLY A 50 10.75 18.06 12.38
CA GLY A 50 9.99 17.16 13.25
C GLY A 50 9.70 15.79 12.62
N PHE A 51 10.20 15.53 11.41
CA PHE A 51 10.08 14.21 10.80
C PHE A 51 10.93 13.20 11.56
N CYS A 52 10.40 11.98 11.71
CA CYS A 52 11.18 10.90 12.28
C CYS A 52 12.12 10.29 11.24
N HIS A 53 13.17 9.58 11.67
CA HIS A 53 14.10 8.99 10.72
C HIS A 53 13.45 7.97 9.74
N ARG A 54 12.26 7.44 10.08
CA ARG A 54 11.49 6.49 9.27
C ARG A 54 10.46 7.13 8.32
N HIS A 55 10.16 8.43 8.47
CA HIS A 55 9.20 9.14 7.63
C HIS A 55 9.81 10.46 7.13
N GLY A 56 9.65 10.78 5.86
CA GLY A 56 10.23 11.99 5.25
C GLY A 56 11.24 11.67 4.15
N SER A 57 11.90 12.72 3.64
CA SER A 57 12.80 12.64 2.48
C SER A 57 13.99 11.70 2.70
N GLN A 58 14.54 11.66 3.92
CA GLN A 58 15.70 10.85 4.27
C GLN A 58 15.35 9.36 4.50
N ALA A 59 14.08 9.03 4.73
CA ALA A 59 13.64 7.66 5.05
C ALA A 59 13.87 6.66 3.91
N GLN A 60 13.98 7.14 2.67
CA GLN A 60 14.22 6.30 1.49
C GLN A 60 15.71 6.08 1.20
N LEU A 61 16.62 6.90 1.75
CA LEU A 61 18.04 6.86 1.38
C LEU A 61 18.78 5.62 1.88
N ASN A 62 18.35 5.05 3.01
CA ASN A 62 18.99 3.90 3.64
C ASN A 62 18.18 2.61 3.49
N LYS A 63 17.18 2.57 2.61
CA LYS A 63 16.36 1.37 2.46
C LYS A 63 17.14 0.36 1.59
N PRO A 64 17.50 -0.82 2.12
CA PRO A 64 18.13 -1.83 1.29
C PRO A 64 17.19 -2.18 0.15
N GLU A 65 17.73 -2.22 -1.06
CA GLU A 65 16.97 -2.62 -2.23
C GLU A 65 16.56 -4.08 -2.04
N VAL A 66 15.31 -4.40 -2.37
CA VAL A 66 14.84 -5.79 -2.30
C VAL A 66 15.68 -6.60 -3.27
N PRO A 67 16.28 -7.73 -2.85
CA PRO A 67 17.05 -8.57 -3.75
C PRO A 67 16.22 -8.90 -5.01
N PRO A 68 16.75 -8.67 -6.21
CA PRO A 68 15.97 -8.76 -7.45
C PRO A 68 15.36 -10.16 -7.64
N ASP A 69 16.03 -11.20 -7.16
CA ASP A 69 15.59 -12.58 -7.27
C ASP A 69 14.37 -12.90 -6.38
N LEU A 70 14.15 -12.14 -5.30
CA LEU A 70 13.07 -12.40 -4.36
C LEU A 70 11.68 -12.23 -5.00
N LEU A 71 11.57 -11.28 -5.93
CA LEU A 71 10.33 -10.99 -6.65
C LEU A 71 10.35 -11.46 -8.10
N ALA A 72 11.46 -12.03 -8.60
CA ALA A 72 11.60 -12.41 -10.00
C ALA A 72 10.49 -13.38 -10.46
N ILE A 73 10.12 -14.33 -9.61
CA ILE A 73 9.02 -15.27 -9.89
C ILE A 73 7.68 -14.54 -9.91
N ALA A 74 7.43 -13.66 -8.93
CA ALA A 74 6.21 -12.87 -8.87
C ALA A 74 6.07 -11.96 -10.11
N ASP A 75 7.15 -11.27 -10.50
CA ASP A 75 7.17 -10.40 -11.69
C ASP A 75 6.88 -11.19 -12.98
N ALA A 76 7.29 -12.46 -13.07
CA ALA A 76 6.99 -13.32 -14.21
C ALA A 76 5.57 -13.91 -14.20
N LEU A 77 5.05 -14.27 -13.03
CA LEU A 77 3.74 -14.93 -12.89
C LEU A 77 2.57 -13.95 -12.86
N MET A 78 2.73 -12.80 -12.20
CA MET A 78 1.62 -11.86 -11.99
C MET A 78 0.92 -11.42 -13.28
N PRO A 79 1.63 -11.06 -14.37
CA PRO A 79 0.97 -10.72 -15.63
C PRO A 79 0.13 -11.87 -16.18
N ARG A 80 0.58 -13.13 -16.01
CA ARG A 80 -0.13 -14.32 -16.49
C ARG A 80 -1.38 -14.57 -15.66
N ILE A 81 -1.29 -14.45 -14.34
CA ILE A 81 -2.44 -14.60 -13.43
C ILE A 81 -3.52 -13.57 -13.77
N PHE A 82 -3.15 -12.30 -13.95
CA PHE A 82 -4.10 -11.26 -14.35
C PHE A 82 -4.71 -11.52 -15.73
N LEU A 83 -3.91 -11.92 -16.71
CA LEU A 83 -4.41 -12.26 -18.04
C LEU A 83 -5.41 -13.42 -17.99
N ARG A 84 -5.12 -14.48 -17.20
CA ARG A 84 -6.05 -15.60 -17.07
C ARG A 84 -7.35 -15.22 -16.38
N PHE A 85 -7.27 -14.40 -15.34
CA PHE A 85 -8.45 -13.86 -14.70
C PHE A 85 -9.30 -13.01 -15.67
N ILE A 86 -8.67 -12.11 -16.42
CA ILE A 86 -9.36 -11.28 -17.43
C ILE A 86 -9.99 -12.16 -18.53
N GLN A 87 -9.26 -13.17 -19.02
CA GLN A 87 -9.77 -14.12 -20.01
C GLN A 87 -11.00 -14.86 -19.49
N HIS A 88 -10.92 -15.41 -18.29
CA HIS A 88 -12.06 -16.07 -17.62
C HIS A 88 -13.27 -15.15 -17.53
N CYS A 89 -13.09 -13.90 -17.11
CA CYS A 89 -14.17 -12.91 -17.07
C CYS A 89 -14.74 -12.61 -18.47
N ARG A 90 -13.90 -12.53 -19.50
CA ARG A 90 -14.33 -12.25 -20.88
C ARG A 90 -15.14 -13.41 -21.47
N GLU A 91 -14.69 -14.65 -21.27
CA GLU A 91 -15.34 -15.88 -21.77
C GLU A 91 -16.77 -16.01 -21.23
N HIS A 92 -16.97 -15.66 -19.96
CA HIS A 92 -18.27 -15.80 -19.30
C HIS A 92 -19.12 -14.51 -19.32
N SER A 93 -18.65 -13.43 -19.97
CA SER A 93 -19.33 -12.12 -19.96
C SER A 93 -20.64 -12.07 -20.76
N SER A 94 -20.84 -12.99 -21.71
CA SER A 94 -21.99 -13.04 -22.60
C SER A 94 -22.92 -14.24 -22.32
N GLU A 95 -22.76 -14.90 -21.17
CA GLU A 95 -23.49 -16.11 -20.83
C GLU A 95 -24.78 -15.85 -20.03
N SER A 96 -25.58 -16.90 -19.83
CA SER A 96 -26.80 -16.81 -19.02
C SER A 96 -26.48 -16.56 -17.55
N LEU A 97 -27.42 -15.98 -16.79
CA LEU A 97 -27.23 -15.62 -15.37
C LEU A 97 -26.73 -16.79 -14.50
N LYS A 98 -27.16 -18.03 -14.78
CA LYS A 98 -26.69 -19.22 -14.06
C LYS A 98 -25.21 -19.52 -14.32
N GLN A 99 -24.79 -19.44 -15.57
CA GLN A 99 -23.41 -19.70 -15.97
C GLN A 99 -22.47 -18.59 -15.47
N VAL A 100 -22.94 -17.33 -15.48
CA VAL A 100 -22.20 -16.22 -14.85
C VAL A 100 -21.99 -16.47 -13.35
N GLN A 101 -23.00 -16.99 -12.65
CA GLN A 101 -22.89 -17.30 -11.22
C GLN A 101 -21.88 -18.42 -10.94
N GLU A 102 -21.90 -19.50 -11.74
CA GLU A 102 -20.90 -20.58 -11.68
C GLU A 102 -19.49 -20.06 -11.99
N ALA A 103 -19.34 -19.24 -13.03
CA ALA A 103 -18.08 -18.62 -13.40
C ALA A 103 -17.53 -17.66 -12.32
N MET A 104 -18.41 -17.00 -11.57
CA MET A 104 -18.04 -16.16 -10.43
C MET A 104 -17.54 -16.99 -9.25
N GLU A 105 -18.15 -18.16 -9.00
CA GLU A 105 -17.64 -19.10 -7.99
C GLU A 105 -16.25 -19.61 -8.37
N GLU A 106 -16.01 -19.94 -9.64
CA GLU A 106 -14.66 -20.32 -10.12
C GLU A 106 -13.67 -19.16 -10.04
N SER A 107 -14.13 -17.93 -10.27
CA SER A 107 -13.34 -16.71 -10.14
C SER A 107 -12.87 -16.43 -8.71
N SER A 108 -13.56 -16.97 -7.70
CA SER A 108 -13.24 -16.74 -6.29
C SER A 108 -11.81 -17.15 -5.94
N LEU A 109 -11.32 -18.25 -6.50
CA LEU A 109 -9.96 -18.73 -6.28
C LEU A 109 -8.90 -17.74 -6.79
N PHE A 110 -9.16 -17.06 -7.90
CA PHE A 110 -8.28 -16.00 -8.40
C PHE A 110 -8.28 -14.79 -7.47
N LEU A 111 -9.46 -14.39 -7.00
CA LEU A 111 -9.61 -13.25 -6.11
C LEU A 111 -8.95 -13.49 -4.76
N ASP A 112 -9.13 -14.67 -4.18
CA ASP A 112 -8.50 -15.06 -2.92
C ASP A 112 -6.97 -15.07 -3.04
N LEU A 113 -6.43 -15.64 -4.11
CA LEU A 113 -4.99 -15.62 -4.38
C LEU A 113 -4.46 -14.19 -4.51
N LEU A 114 -5.13 -13.34 -5.29
CA LEU A 114 -4.73 -11.94 -5.46
C LEU A 114 -4.81 -11.17 -4.14
N GLN A 115 -5.82 -11.47 -3.31
CA GLN A 115 -5.96 -10.86 -2.00
C GLN A 115 -4.82 -11.29 -1.06
N GLU A 116 -4.48 -12.57 -0.99
CA GLU A 116 -3.36 -13.07 -0.19
C GLU A 116 -2.03 -12.45 -0.63
N LEU A 117 -1.77 -12.38 -1.94
CA LEU A 117 -0.59 -11.71 -2.46
C LEU A 117 -0.56 -10.22 -2.08
N SER A 118 -1.71 -9.53 -2.11
CA SER A 118 -1.78 -8.12 -1.70
C SER A 118 -1.45 -7.90 -0.21
N ARG A 119 -1.70 -8.91 0.64
CA ARG A 119 -1.42 -8.91 2.08
C ARG A 119 0.08 -9.08 2.40
N LEU A 120 0.88 -9.64 1.48
CA LEU A 120 2.34 -9.78 1.62
C LEU A 120 3.11 -8.45 1.71
N GLY A 121 2.43 -7.31 1.51
CA GLY A 121 2.98 -6.00 1.81
C GLY A 121 3.31 -5.16 0.58
N ALA A 122 4.04 -4.07 0.80
CA ALA A 122 4.26 -3.03 -0.21
C ALA A 122 5.02 -3.54 -1.45
N ALA A 123 5.95 -4.48 -1.27
CA ALA A 123 6.74 -5.05 -2.35
C ALA A 123 5.85 -5.81 -3.34
N MET A 124 5.01 -6.72 -2.84
CA MET A 124 4.09 -7.49 -3.68
C MET A 124 3.04 -6.59 -4.35
N ARG A 125 2.46 -5.64 -3.61
CA ARG A 125 1.53 -4.64 -4.18
C ARG A 125 2.18 -3.85 -5.32
N LYS A 126 3.46 -3.46 -5.19
CA LYS A 126 4.20 -2.79 -6.28
C LYS A 126 4.32 -3.67 -7.52
N THR A 127 4.65 -4.95 -7.37
CA THR A 127 4.70 -5.92 -8.48
C THR A 127 3.34 -6.14 -9.14
N MET A 128 2.28 -6.26 -8.34
CA MET A 128 0.90 -6.36 -8.87
C MET A 128 0.52 -5.12 -9.68
N THR A 129 0.76 -3.91 -9.14
CA THR A 129 0.50 -2.65 -9.84
C THR A 129 1.30 -2.53 -11.14
N LYS A 130 2.60 -2.87 -11.12
CA LYS A 130 3.43 -2.90 -12.34
C LYS A 130 2.83 -3.82 -13.40
N SER A 131 2.34 -4.99 -12.99
CA SER A 131 1.74 -5.98 -13.89
C SER A 131 0.44 -5.45 -14.51
N LEU A 132 -0.44 -4.80 -13.74
CA LEU A 132 -1.69 -4.20 -14.23
C LEU A 132 -1.47 -2.96 -15.12
N CYS A 133 -0.38 -2.23 -14.88
CA CYS A 133 0.04 -1.11 -15.73
C CYS A 133 0.78 -1.56 -16.99
N ASN A 134 1.11 -2.85 -17.13
CA ASN A 134 1.80 -3.37 -18.30
C ASN A 134 0.86 -3.36 -19.52
N PRO A 135 1.22 -2.70 -20.64
CA PRO A 135 0.40 -2.65 -21.84
C PRO A 135 0.00 -4.04 -22.38
N LYS A 136 0.85 -5.05 -22.19
CA LYS A 136 0.59 -6.44 -22.63
C LYS A 136 -0.56 -7.12 -21.87
N VAL A 137 -0.94 -6.61 -20.70
CA VAL A 137 -2.08 -7.12 -19.92
C VAL A 137 -3.39 -6.41 -20.30
N ARG A 138 -3.31 -5.25 -20.97
CA ARG A 138 -4.48 -4.42 -21.32
C ARG A 138 -5.13 -4.75 -22.67
N CYS A 139 -4.47 -5.54 -23.51
CA CYS A 139 -4.97 -5.96 -24.82
C CYS A 139 -5.65 -7.34 -24.71
#